data_AF-A0A3C7WGD2-F1
#
_entry.id   AF-A0A3C7WGD2-F1
#
_cell.length_a   1.000
_cell.length_b   1.000
_cell.length_c   1.000
_cell.angle_alpha   90.00
_cell.angle_beta   90.00
_cell.angle_gamma   90.00
#
_symmetry.space_group_name_H-M   'P 1'
#
loop_
_entity.id
_entity.type
_entity.pdbx_description
1 polymer ?
#
loop_
_entity_poly.entity_id
_entity_poly.type
_entity_poly.pdbx_seq_one_letter_code
_entity_poly.pdbx_strand_id
1 'polypeptide(L)'
;MRRFLTAIGGLLLCAVLPAFAEPTVNEYNGYLEKGPWTAMYRRAEGTWHAQLSRRVGAFTVAYRRADLRRTRENRIIAQQSLFRAEGFSLAHRLEYRAFSGDAIDDHWRYRLIAGYRHRLADNMVAWVRLQPRLAFPGGRRLFEARDQVGVEFQLGALRLSPFYERYAFKSWDRHGGNVFGVHAILAL
;
A
#
# COMPACT_ATOMS: atom_id res chain seq x y z
N MET A 1 -7.08 -26.39 11.83
CA MET A 1 -6.50 -25.36 10.93
C MET A 1 -7.05 -23.94 11.17
N ARG A 2 -8.37 -23.70 11.20
CA ARG A 2 -8.94 -22.34 11.43
C ARG A 2 -8.36 -21.57 12.63
N ARG A 3 -8.22 -22.20 13.80
CA ARG A 3 -7.68 -21.54 15.02
C ARG A 3 -6.22 -21.05 14.86
N PHE A 4 -5.41 -21.78 14.09
CA PHE A 4 -4.01 -21.43 13.85
C PHE A 4 -3.87 -20.23 12.92
N LEU A 5 -4.74 -20.15 11.90
CA LEU A 5 -4.78 -19.04 10.94
C LEU A 5 -5.28 -17.73 11.57
N THR A 6 -6.23 -17.81 12.50
CA THR A 6 -6.64 -16.66 13.31
C THR A 6 -5.51 -16.14 14.21
N ALA A 7 -4.70 -17.04 14.79
CA ALA A 7 -3.56 -16.66 15.62
C ALA A 7 -2.47 -15.92 14.81
N ILE A 8 -2.17 -16.38 13.59
CA ILE A 8 -1.25 -15.68 12.68
C ILE A 8 -1.80 -14.30 12.30
N GLY A 9 -3.12 -14.19 12.03
CA GLY A 9 -3.78 -12.91 11.78
C GLY A 9 -3.66 -11.93 12.96
N GLY A 10 -3.83 -12.43 14.19
CA GLY A 10 -3.64 -11.64 15.42
C GLY A 10 -2.20 -11.16 15.61
N LEU A 11 -1.21 -12.02 15.34
CA LEU A 11 0.21 -11.66 15.40
C LEU A 11 0.57 -10.55 14.39
N LEU A 12 0.02 -10.61 13.18
CA LEU A 12 0.19 -9.54 12.19
C LEU A 12 -0.40 -8.22 12.66
N LEU A 13 -1.50 -8.24 13.42
CA LEU A 13 -2.12 -7.04 14.00
C LEU A 13 -1.25 -6.45 15.12
N CYS A 14 -0.73 -7.29 16.02
CA CYS A 14 0.15 -6.88 17.12
C CYS A 14 1.49 -6.32 16.62
N ALA A 15 1.97 -6.79 15.46
CA ALA A 15 3.19 -6.26 14.85
C ALA A 15 3.10 -4.77 14.51
N VAL A 16 1.89 -4.17 14.44
CA VAL A 16 1.65 -2.78 14.01
C VAL A 16 1.50 -1.79 15.19
N LEU A 17 1.65 -2.23 16.45
CA LEU A 17 1.44 -1.35 17.61
C LEU A 17 2.42 -0.16 17.65
N PRO A 18 1.98 1.03 18.09
CA PRO A 18 2.76 2.26 18.01
C PRO A 18 3.90 2.28 19.03
N ALA A 19 5.09 2.66 18.57
CA ALA A 19 6.22 3.03 19.40
C ALA A 19 6.52 4.52 19.15
N PHE A 20 6.39 5.35 20.18
CA PHE A 20 6.87 6.74 20.28
C PHE A 20 6.29 7.80 19.31
N ALA A 21 6.48 9.07 19.69
CA ALA A 21 6.01 10.26 18.98
C ALA A 21 6.78 10.46 17.67
N GLU A 22 6.31 9.82 16.62
CA GLU A 22 6.90 9.88 15.29
C GLU A 22 6.17 10.87 14.37
N PRO A 23 6.84 11.40 13.32
CA PRO A 23 6.20 12.30 12.35
C PRO A 23 4.93 11.66 11.78
N THR A 24 3.81 12.37 11.92
CA THR A 24 2.50 11.90 11.49
C THR A 24 2.05 12.66 10.25
N VAL A 25 1.63 11.93 9.22
CA VAL A 25 1.11 12.49 7.97
C VAL A 25 -0.34 12.08 7.77
N ASN A 26 -1.17 13.00 7.28
CA ASN A 26 -2.55 12.67 6.88
C ASN A 26 -2.64 12.34 5.39
N GLU A 27 -3.27 11.20 5.05
CA GLU A 27 -3.38 10.69 3.68
C GLU A 27 -4.83 10.38 3.28
N TYR A 28 -5.29 10.96 2.17
CA TYR A 28 -6.62 10.72 1.62
C TYR A 28 -6.49 10.08 0.24
N ASN A 29 -7.09 8.90 0.08
CA ASN A 29 -7.03 8.14 -1.16
C ASN A 29 -8.45 7.93 -1.71
N GLY A 30 -8.69 8.39 -2.93
CA GLY A 30 -9.92 8.10 -3.69
C GLY A 30 -9.65 7.08 -4.79
N TYR A 31 -10.52 6.10 -4.93
CA TYR A 31 -10.47 5.06 -5.96
C TYR A 31 -11.80 4.99 -6.70
N LEU A 32 -11.72 4.87 -8.03
CA LEU A 32 -12.84 4.54 -8.90
C LEU A 32 -12.55 3.21 -9.59
N GLU A 33 -13.42 2.23 -9.40
CA GLU A 33 -13.32 0.90 -9.99
C GLU A 33 -14.42 0.71 -11.02
N LYS A 34 -14.06 0.36 -12.27
CA LYS A 34 -15.02 0.04 -13.33
C LYS A 34 -14.48 -1.09 -14.20
N GLY A 35 -15.11 -2.26 -14.11
CA GLY A 35 -14.66 -3.47 -14.79
C GLY A 35 -13.20 -3.82 -14.45
N PRO A 36 -12.29 -4.00 -15.43
CA PRO A 36 -10.89 -4.32 -15.17
C PRO A 36 -10.04 -3.11 -14.77
N TRP A 37 -10.61 -1.90 -14.75
CA TRP A 37 -9.90 -0.65 -14.54
C TRP A 37 -10.06 -0.11 -13.12
N THR A 38 -8.99 0.48 -12.61
CA THR A 38 -9.01 1.25 -11.36
C THR A 38 -8.23 2.55 -11.56
N ALA A 39 -8.89 3.68 -11.34
CA ALA A 39 -8.27 4.99 -11.20
C ALA A 39 -8.11 5.33 -9.73
N MET A 40 -7.00 5.94 -9.35
CA MET A 40 -6.69 6.29 -7.98
C MET A 40 -6.08 7.69 -7.92
N TYR A 41 -6.53 8.49 -6.96
CA TYR A 41 -5.92 9.75 -6.59
C TYR A 41 -5.59 9.75 -5.11
N ARG A 42 -4.40 10.20 -4.76
CA ARG A 42 -3.95 10.38 -3.39
C ARG A 42 -3.47 11.79 -3.16
N ARG A 43 -3.87 12.37 -2.03
CA ARG A 43 -3.28 13.58 -1.47
C ARG A 43 -2.73 13.29 -0.08
N ALA A 44 -1.52 13.78 0.19
CA ALA A 44 -0.92 13.78 1.52
C ALA A 44 -0.03 15.01 1.66
N GLU A 45 -0.34 15.91 2.60
CA GLU A 45 0.42 17.13 2.95
C GLU A 45 1.38 17.64 1.85
N GLY A 46 0.92 18.49 0.94
CA GLY A 46 1.76 19.06 -0.12
C GLY A 46 2.29 18.09 -1.19
N THR A 47 1.98 16.80 -1.11
CA THR A 47 2.24 15.79 -2.16
C THR A 47 0.95 15.24 -2.73
N TRP A 48 1.00 14.78 -3.96
CA TRP A 48 -0.11 14.06 -4.57
C TRP A 48 0.38 13.00 -5.56
N HIS A 49 -0.47 12.01 -5.85
CA HIS A 49 -0.28 11.19 -7.04
C HIS A 49 -1.61 10.74 -7.63
N ALA A 50 -1.60 10.50 -8.94
CA ALA A 50 -2.68 9.89 -9.69
C ALA A 50 -2.16 8.62 -10.37
N GLN A 51 -2.97 7.56 -10.38
CA GLN A 51 -2.64 6.28 -10.96
C GLN A 51 -3.82 5.74 -11.76
N LEU A 52 -3.54 5.20 -12.94
CA LEU A 52 -4.47 4.37 -13.70
C LEU A 52 -3.91 2.96 -13.79
N SER A 53 -4.75 1.97 -13.48
CA SER A 53 -4.38 0.57 -13.49
C SER A 53 -5.41 -0.31 -14.17
N ARG A 54 -4.95 -1.42 -14.74
CA ARG A 54 -5.78 -2.42 -15.42
C ARG A 54 -5.35 -3.83 -15.03
N ARG A 55 -6.32 -4.71 -14.77
CA ARG A 55 -6.07 -6.15 -14.65
C ARG A 55 -5.95 -6.78 -16.04
N VAL A 56 -4.87 -7.52 -16.27
CA VAL A 56 -4.57 -8.27 -17.50
C VAL A 56 -4.09 -9.67 -17.11
N GLY A 57 -4.98 -10.65 -17.20
CA GLY A 57 -4.73 -12.02 -16.71
C GLY A 57 -4.36 -12.03 -15.22
N ALA A 58 -3.26 -12.69 -14.88
CA ALA A 58 -2.74 -12.75 -13.50
C ALA A 58 -2.07 -11.45 -13.02
N PHE A 59 -1.90 -10.47 -13.92
CA PHE A 59 -1.18 -9.24 -13.65
C PHE A 59 -2.12 -8.04 -13.49
N THR A 60 -1.67 -7.06 -12.73
CA THR A 60 -2.19 -5.70 -12.74
C THR A 60 -1.07 -4.78 -13.20
N VAL A 61 -1.29 -4.09 -14.31
CA VAL A 61 -0.36 -3.09 -14.85
C VAL A 61 -0.88 -1.70 -14.51
N ALA A 62 0.01 -0.77 -14.22
CA ALA A 62 -0.38 0.60 -13.92
C ALA A 62 0.68 1.62 -14.34
N TYR A 63 0.19 2.82 -14.62
CA TYR A 63 1.00 4.02 -14.72
C TYR A 63 0.59 4.99 -13.62
N ARG A 64 1.57 5.61 -12.98
CA ARG A 64 1.37 6.59 -11.92
C ARG A 64 2.21 7.84 -12.17
N ARG A 65 1.62 9.00 -11.93
CA ARG A 65 2.31 10.28 -11.84
C ARG A 65 2.18 10.85 -10.42
N ALA A 66 3.29 11.33 -9.86
CA ALA A 66 3.33 11.89 -8.52
C ALA A 66 4.10 13.21 -8.48
N ASP A 67 3.64 14.11 -7.61
CA ASP A 67 4.37 15.29 -7.17
C ASP A 67 4.80 15.09 -5.71
N LEU A 68 6.11 15.17 -5.48
CA LEU A 68 6.75 14.87 -4.21
C LEU A 68 7.33 16.15 -3.56
N ARG A 69 6.73 17.32 -3.82
CA ARG A 69 7.16 18.67 -3.42
C ARG A 69 8.45 19.15 -4.11
N ARG A 70 9.52 18.37 -4.06
CA ARG A 70 10.85 18.72 -4.59
C ARG A 70 11.17 18.09 -5.94
N THR A 71 10.42 17.07 -6.32
CA THR A 71 10.61 16.36 -7.59
C THR A 71 9.27 15.78 -8.03
N ARG A 72 9.18 15.45 -9.32
CA ARG A 72 8.04 14.73 -9.89
C ARG A 72 8.51 13.33 -10.24
N GLU A 73 7.60 12.38 -10.10
CA GLU A 73 7.87 10.98 -10.38
C GLU A 73 6.85 10.46 -11.40
N ASN A 74 7.34 9.74 -12.40
CA ASN A 74 6.56 8.86 -13.25
C ASN A 74 6.91 7.41 -12.88
N ARG A 75 5.90 6.54 -12.83
CA ARG A 75 6.12 5.15 -12.44
C ARG A 75 5.30 4.19 -13.28
N ILE A 76 5.98 3.15 -13.76
CA ILE A 76 5.35 1.97 -14.37
C ILE A 76 5.35 0.87 -13.32
N ILE A 77 4.22 0.18 -13.19
CA ILE A 77 3.99 -0.82 -12.15
C ILE A 77 3.48 -2.10 -12.80
N ALA A 78 4.07 -3.24 -12.43
CA ALA A 78 3.53 -4.56 -12.68
C ALA A 78 3.37 -5.29 -11.34
N GLN A 79 2.19 -5.82 -11.06
CA GLN A 79 1.89 -6.59 -9.86
C GLN A 79 1.27 -7.92 -10.24
N GLN A 80 1.66 -9.00 -9.57
CA GLN A 80 1.07 -10.32 -9.74
C GLN A 80 0.59 -10.85 -8.39
N SER A 81 -0.61 -11.43 -8.38
CA SER A 81 -1.09 -12.20 -7.22
C SER A 81 -0.39 -13.56 -7.24
N LEU A 82 0.33 -13.88 -6.17
CA LEU A 82 1.00 -15.17 -6.01
C LEU A 82 0.09 -16.18 -5.33
N PHE A 83 -0.67 -15.72 -4.34
CA PHE A 83 -1.51 -16.58 -3.52
C PHE A 83 -2.68 -15.81 -2.90
N ARG A 84 -3.80 -16.50 -2.73
CA ARG A 84 -4.93 -16.03 -1.93
C ARG A 84 -5.69 -17.23 -1.36
N ALA A 85 -5.79 -17.32 -0.04
CA ALA A 85 -6.64 -18.30 0.63
C ALA A 85 -7.03 -17.82 2.02
N GLU A 86 -8.25 -18.14 2.47
CA GLU A 86 -8.72 -17.94 3.85
C GLU A 86 -8.41 -16.55 4.45
N GLY A 87 -8.59 -15.50 3.66
CA GLY A 87 -8.33 -14.11 4.05
C GLY A 87 -6.87 -13.67 3.90
N PHE A 88 -5.93 -14.60 3.74
CA PHE A 88 -4.54 -14.31 3.40
C PHE A 88 -4.36 -14.02 1.92
N SER A 89 -3.40 -13.16 1.63
CA SER A 89 -2.97 -12.83 0.27
C SER A 89 -1.47 -12.60 0.23
N LEU A 90 -0.84 -13.05 -0.85
CA LEU A 90 0.53 -12.75 -1.18
C LEU A 90 0.60 -12.26 -2.62
N ALA A 91 1.27 -11.15 -2.84
CA ALA A 91 1.55 -10.60 -4.14
C ALA A 91 2.96 -10.04 -4.18
N HIS A 92 3.51 -9.89 -5.37
CA HIS A 92 4.74 -9.13 -5.59
C HIS A 92 4.51 -8.05 -6.63
N ARG A 93 5.34 -7.00 -6.57
CA ARG A 93 5.24 -5.84 -7.43
C ARG A 93 6.63 -5.37 -7.83
N LEU A 94 6.80 -5.16 -9.13
CA LEU A 94 7.94 -4.49 -9.72
C LEU A 94 7.53 -3.09 -10.18
N GLU A 95 8.35 -2.09 -9.86
CA GLU A 95 8.09 -0.68 -10.15
C GLU A 95 9.34 -0.06 -10.78
N TYR A 96 9.23 0.53 -11.97
CA TYR A 96 10.26 1.44 -12.48
C TYR A 96 9.86 2.87 -12.12
N ARG A 97 10.76 3.61 -11.48
CA ARG A 97 10.50 4.95 -10.95
C ARG A 97 11.45 5.92 -11.67
N ALA A 98 10.87 6.85 -12.43
CA ALA A 98 11.59 7.90 -13.13
C ALA A 98 11.32 9.26 -12.48
N PHE A 99 12.36 10.02 -12.16
CA PHE A 99 12.27 11.30 -11.46
C PHE A 99 12.66 12.47 -12.37
N SER A 100 12.03 13.63 -12.15
CA SER A 100 12.47 14.87 -12.79
C SER A 100 13.48 15.58 -11.89
N GLY A 101 14.73 15.67 -12.32
CA GLY A 101 15.82 16.39 -11.65
C GLY A 101 16.80 15.48 -10.92
N ASP A 102 17.92 16.06 -10.48
CA ASP A 102 19.13 15.30 -10.11
C ASP A 102 19.15 14.83 -8.65
N ALA A 103 18.10 15.09 -7.89
CA ALA A 103 18.07 14.78 -6.45
C ALA A 103 17.88 13.29 -6.14
N ILE A 104 17.29 12.53 -7.07
CA ILE A 104 16.97 11.10 -6.89
C ILE A 104 17.20 10.39 -8.22
N ASP A 105 18.07 9.38 -8.22
CA ASP A 105 18.28 8.54 -9.38
C ASP A 105 17.04 7.75 -9.74
N ASP A 106 16.79 7.62 -11.04
CA ASP A 106 15.86 6.64 -11.59
C ASP A 106 16.22 5.24 -11.11
N HIS A 107 15.21 4.45 -10.72
CA HIS A 107 15.48 3.13 -10.19
C HIS A 107 14.32 2.16 -10.28
N TRP A 108 14.68 0.88 -10.27
CA TRP A 108 13.77 -0.20 -9.99
C TRP A 108 13.50 -0.30 -8.48
N ARG A 109 12.26 -0.64 -8.15
CA ARG A 109 11.85 -1.06 -6.82
C ARG A 109 11.04 -2.33 -6.88
N TYR A 110 11.44 -3.29 -6.07
CA TYR A 110 10.70 -4.51 -5.81
C TYR A 110 9.92 -4.39 -4.48
N ARG A 111 8.73 -4.96 -4.42
CA ARG A 111 7.91 -5.03 -3.22
C ARG A 111 7.23 -6.38 -3.10
N LEU A 112 7.31 -6.96 -1.91
CA LEU A 112 6.43 -8.04 -1.49
C LEU A 112 5.21 -7.43 -0.79
N ILE A 113 4.02 -7.99 -1.00
CA ILE A 113 2.78 -7.53 -0.38
C ILE A 113 2.10 -8.74 0.26
N ALA A 114 2.23 -8.84 1.57
CA ALA A 114 1.48 -9.80 2.38
C ALA A 114 0.26 -9.08 2.97
N GLY A 115 -0.89 -9.73 2.94
CA GLY A 115 -2.10 -9.17 3.51
C GLY A 115 -2.98 -10.21 4.16
N TYR A 116 -3.71 -9.79 5.19
CA TYR A 116 -4.74 -10.59 5.85
C TYR A 116 -6.01 -9.76 6.00
N ARG A 117 -7.17 -10.39 5.79
CA ARG A 117 -8.50 -9.79 5.92
C ARG A 117 -9.38 -10.70 6.77
N HIS A 118 -10.07 -10.11 7.74
CA HIS A 118 -10.96 -10.80 8.66
C HIS A 118 -12.32 -10.09 8.70
N ARG A 119 -13.39 -10.82 8.42
CA ARG A 119 -14.77 -10.30 8.49
C ARG A 119 -15.16 -10.15 9.95
N LEU A 120 -15.48 -8.93 10.36
CA LEU A 120 -15.94 -8.62 11.73
C LEU A 120 -17.48 -8.62 11.80
N ALA A 121 -18.12 -8.09 10.76
CA ALA A 121 -19.56 -8.08 10.57
C ALA A 121 -19.88 -8.11 9.08
N ASP A 122 -21.16 -8.10 8.69
CA ASP A 122 -21.55 -8.25 7.29
C ASP A 122 -21.03 -7.15 6.36
N ASN A 123 -20.96 -5.93 6.88
CA ASN A 123 -20.46 -4.76 6.17
C ASN A 123 -19.09 -4.30 6.69
N MET A 124 -18.39 -5.10 7.51
CA MET A 124 -17.16 -4.66 8.19
C MET A 124 -16.04 -5.70 8.11
N VAL A 125 -14.87 -5.26 7.64
CA VAL A 125 -13.68 -6.10 7.49
C VAL A 125 -12.46 -5.43 8.12
N ALA A 126 -11.85 -6.07 9.11
CA ALA A 126 -10.50 -5.71 9.56
C ALA A 126 -9.48 -6.24 8.56
N TRP A 127 -8.40 -5.48 8.37
CA TRP A 127 -7.33 -5.89 7.48
C TRP A 127 -5.97 -5.39 7.93
N VAL A 128 -4.95 -6.14 7.54
CA VAL A 128 -3.54 -5.79 7.73
C VAL A 128 -2.79 -6.06 6.43
N ARG A 129 -1.79 -5.23 6.15
CA ARG A 129 -0.94 -5.35 4.98
C ARG A 129 0.50 -4.98 5.32
N LEU A 130 1.42 -5.89 5.06
CA LEU A 130 2.87 -5.70 5.24
C LEU A 130 3.55 -5.58 3.89
N GLN A 131 4.46 -4.62 3.75
CA GLN A 131 5.08 -4.29 2.46
C GLN A 131 6.57 -3.97 2.57
N PRO A 132 7.46 -4.97 2.73
CA PRO A 132 8.89 -4.76 2.55
C PRO A 132 9.21 -4.43 1.10
N ARG A 133 10.21 -3.57 0.91
CA ARG A 133 10.60 -3.01 -0.38
C ARG A 133 12.10 -2.94 -0.48
N LEU A 134 12.58 -3.20 -1.68
CA LEU A 134 13.97 -3.06 -2.07
C LEU A 134 14.03 -2.12 -3.26
N ALA A 135 14.73 -1.00 -3.11
CA ALA A 135 14.98 -0.03 -4.17
C ALA A 135 16.46 -0.01 -4.55
N PHE A 136 16.76 0.31 -5.81
CA PHE A 136 18.11 0.25 -6.37
C PHE A 136 18.61 1.56 -7.03
N PRO A 137 18.56 2.74 -6.35
CA PRO A 137 19.06 3.99 -6.92
C PRO A 137 20.58 4.03 -7.01
N GLY A 138 21.11 4.46 -8.16
CA GLY A 138 22.55 4.65 -8.35
C GLY A 138 23.40 3.41 -8.03
N GLY A 139 22.85 2.21 -8.25
CA GLY A 139 23.50 0.94 -7.92
C GLY A 139 23.52 0.57 -6.43
N ARG A 140 22.91 1.37 -5.55
CA ARG A 140 22.82 1.11 -4.10
C ARG A 140 21.54 0.39 -3.74
N ARG A 141 21.58 -0.53 -2.77
CA ARG A 141 20.38 -1.18 -2.23
C ARG A 141 19.82 -0.40 -1.05
N LEU A 142 18.55 0.01 -1.14
CA LEU A 142 17.80 0.64 -0.06
C LEU A 142 16.63 -0.24 0.36
N PHE A 143 16.49 -0.45 1.67
CA PHE A 143 15.35 -1.12 2.27
C PHE A 143 14.34 -0.12 2.82
N GLU A 144 13.07 -0.34 2.52
CA GLU A 144 11.92 0.36 3.12
C GLU A 144 10.85 -0.66 3.51
N ALA A 145 10.06 -0.39 4.55
CA ALA A 145 8.85 -1.16 4.86
C ALA A 145 7.65 -0.23 5.07
N ARG A 146 6.46 -0.73 4.79
CA ARG A 146 5.18 -0.10 5.14
C ARG A 146 4.21 -1.13 5.68
N ASP A 147 3.75 -0.90 6.91
CA ASP A 147 2.83 -1.77 7.61
C ASP A 147 1.54 -1.01 7.80
N GLN A 148 0.44 -1.52 7.26
CA GLN A 148 -0.86 -0.89 7.32
C GLN A 148 -1.84 -1.78 8.07
N VAL A 149 -2.66 -1.18 8.92
CA VAL A 149 -3.82 -1.82 9.54
C VAL A 149 -5.02 -0.92 9.38
N GLY A 150 -6.20 -1.49 9.16
CA GLY A 150 -7.41 -0.69 9.02
C GLY A 150 -8.68 -1.51 9.14
N VAL A 151 -9.80 -0.79 9.06
CA VAL A 151 -11.15 -1.35 9.05
C VAL A 151 -11.87 -0.79 7.85
N GLU A 152 -12.44 -1.67 7.03
CA GLU A 152 -13.21 -1.31 5.85
C GLU A 152 -14.71 -1.49 6.12
N PHE A 153 -15.49 -0.47 5.77
CA PHE A 153 -16.94 -0.42 5.86
C PHE A 153 -17.56 -0.40 4.46
N GLN A 154 -18.52 -1.28 4.20
CA GLN A 154 -19.29 -1.33 2.96
C GLN A 154 -20.58 -0.50 3.12
N LEU A 155 -20.77 0.50 2.26
CA LEU A 155 -21.90 1.43 2.23
C LEU A 155 -22.48 1.49 0.80
N GLY A 156 -23.28 0.49 0.43
CA GLY A 156 -23.77 0.35 -0.94
C GLY A 156 -22.61 0.12 -1.91
N ALA A 157 -22.44 0.99 -2.91
CA ALA A 157 -21.31 0.94 -3.86
C ALA A 157 -20.01 1.57 -3.32
N LEU A 158 -20.09 2.31 -2.20
CA LEU A 158 -18.94 2.96 -1.57
C LEU A 158 -18.33 2.06 -0.50
N ARG A 159 -17.00 2.01 -0.46
CA ARG A 159 -16.23 1.42 0.63
C ARG A 159 -15.37 2.50 1.26
N LEU A 160 -15.47 2.66 2.58
CA LEU A 160 -14.63 3.56 3.36
C LEU A 160 -13.72 2.74 4.26
N SER A 161 -12.43 3.03 4.24
CA SER A 161 -11.43 2.24 4.95
C SER A 161 -10.42 3.15 5.63
N PRO A 162 -10.73 3.67 6.82
CA PRO A 162 -9.73 4.31 7.67
C PRO A 162 -8.61 3.33 8.00
N PHE A 163 -7.38 3.84 8.03
CA PHE A 163 -6.20 3.06 8.30
C PHE A 163 -5.15 3.84 9.08
N TYR A 164 -4.31 3.08 9.77
CA TYR A 164 -3.05 3.52 10.31
C TYR A 164 -1.93 2.80 9.57
N GLU A 165 -0.84 3.51 9.33
CA GLU A 165 0.36 2.96 8.72
C GLU A 165 1.60 3.40 9.46
N ARG A 166 2.57 2.50 9.56
CA ARG A 166 3.94 2.80 9.94
C ARG A 166 4.88 2.57 8.76
N TYR A 167 5.90 3.39 8.62
CA TYR A 167 6.96 3.17 7.65
C TYR A 167 8.34 3.13 8.29
N ALA A 168 9.23 2.32 7.73
CA ALA A 168 10.58 2.11 8.24
C ALA A 168 11.62 2.19 7.11
N PHE A 169 12.85 2.55 7.46
CA PHE A 169 13.97 2.68 6.53
C PHE A 169 15.19 1.90 7.02
N LYS A 170 15.98 1.33 6.10
CA LYS A 170 17.19 0.52 6.37
C LYS A 170 16.93 -0.84 7.01
N SER A 171 16.05 -0.91 8.00
CA SER A 171 15.59 -2.14 8.65
C SER A 171 14.13 -1.98 9.10
N TRP A 172 13.45 -3.09 9.44
CA TRP A 172 12.02 -3.07 9.76
C TRP A 172 11.72 -2.38 11.09
N ASP A 173 12.64 -2.50 12.05
CA ASP A 173 12.60 -1.93 13.40
C ASP A 173 12.94 -0.43 13.44
N ARG A 174 13.50 0.12 12.36
CA ARG A 174 13.88 1.53 12.28
C ARG A 174 12.76 2.37 11.67
N HIS A 175 11.75 2.63 12.50
CA HIS A 175 10.61 3.44 12.15
C HIS A 175 11.00 4.88 11.79
N GLY A 176 10.37 5.41 10.73
CA GLY A 176 10.61 6.75 10.21
C GLY A 176 9.42 7.69 10.36
N GLY A 177 8.26 7.18 10.79
CA GLY A 177 7.02 7.93 10.81
C GLY A 177 5.78 7.08 10.62
N ASN A 178 4.64 7.75 10.75
CA ASN A 178 3.32 7.16 10.67
C ASN A 178 2.38 7.94 9.74
N VAL A 179 1.33 7.27 9.28
CA VAL A 179 0.26 7.86 8.48
C VAL A 179 -1.08 7.48 9.08
N PHE A 180 -1.94 8.47 9.27
CA PHE A 180 -3.38 8.24 9.39
C PHE A 180 -4.03 8.58 8.07
N GLY A 181 -4.95 7.72 7.62
CA GLY A 181 -5.58 7.98 6.35
C GLY A 181 -6.88 7.25 6.14
N VAL A 182 -7.45 7.50 4.98
CA VAL A 182 -8.67 6.83 4.52
C VAL A 182 -8.51 6.40 3.07
N HIS A 183 -9.00 5.21 2.76
CA HIS A 183 -9.33 4.81 1.40
C HIS A 183 -10.84 4.94 1.20
N ALA A 184 -11.24 5.76 0.23
CA ALA A 184 -12.61 5.82 -0.27
C ALA A 184 -12.63 5.17 -1.65
N ILE A 185 -13.36 4.06 -1.81
CA ILE A 185 -13.40 3.27 -3.03
C ILE A 185 -14.85 3.20 -3.52
N LEU A 186 -15.10 3.70 -4.72
CA LEU A 186 -16.39 3.64 -5.38
C LEU A 186 -16.34 2.64 -6.54
N ALA A 187 -17.20 1.62 -6.48
CA ALA A 187 -17.43 0.70 -7.59
C ALA A 187 -18.55 1.26 -8.49
N LEU A 188 -18.26 1.36 -9.79
CA LEU A 188 -19.14 1.91 -10.83
C LEU A 188 -19.65 0.84 -11.80
#